data_AF-A0A3C1B8B8-F1
#
_entry.id   AF-A0A3C1B8B8-F1
#
_cell.length_a   1.000
_cell.length_b   1.000
_cell.length_c   1.000
_cell.angle_alpha   90.00
_cell.angle_beta   90.00
_cell.angle_gamma   90.00
#
_symmetry.space_group_name_H-M   'P 1'
#
loop_
_entity.id
_entity.type
_entity.pdbx_description
1 polymer ?
#
loop_
_entity_poly.entity_id
_entity_poly.type
_entity_poly.pdbx_seq_one_letter_code
_entity_poly.pdbx_strand_id
1 'polypeptide(L)'
;MFDAFLMRAILAGVALSLAAAPLGCFVVWRRMAYFGDATAHASILGVALALAFALPVFIGVLLIALAMALAISALQARGQTLDTLLGVMAHSTLALGLV
;
A
#
# COMPACT_ATOMS: atom_id res chain seq x y z
N MET A 1 -18.93 -29.73 -10.58
CA MET A 1 -17.47 -29.54 -10.54
C MET A 1 -17.24 -28.04 -10.47
N PHE A 2 -16.71 -27.52 -9.36
CA PHE A 2 -16.31 -26.12 -9.32
C PHE A 2 -15.08 -25.93 -10.21
N ASP A 3 -15.10 -24.91 -11.07
CA ASP A 3 -13.96 -24.60 -11.91
C ASP A 3 -12.73 -24.30 -11.05
N ALA A 4 -11.55 -24.77 -11.50
CA ALA A 4 -10.29 -24.53 -10.82
C ALA A 4 -10.00 -23.02 -10.64
N PHE A 5 -10.52 -22.19 -11.55
CA PHE A 5 -10.49 -20.74 -11.43
C PHE A 5 -11.28 -20.24 -10.22
N LEU A 6 -12.52 -20.71 -10.05
CA LEU A 6 -13.38 -20.31 -8.94
C LEU A 6 -12.75 -20.71 -7.60
N MET A 7 -12.18 -21.91 -7.50
CA MET A 7 -11.52 -22.37 -6.28
C MET A 7 -10.29 -21.53 -5.92
N ARG A 8 -9.47 -21.15 -6.91
CA ARG A 8 -8.31 -20.26 -6.70
C ARG A 8 -8.75 -18.84 -6.31
N ALA A 9 -9.82 -18.32 -6.93
CA ALA A 9 -10.35 -17.00 -6.62
C ALA A 9 -10.91 -16.93 -5.19
N ILE A 10 -11.68 -17.93 -4.76
CA ILE A 10 -12.21 -18.00 -3.39
C ILE A 10 -11.05 -18.11 -2.38
N LEU A 11 -10.07 -18.98 -2.63
CA LEU A 11 -8.90 -19.12 -1.74
C LEU A 11 -8.10 -17.82 -1.63
N ALA A 12 -7.86 -17.14 -2.75
CA ALA A 12 -7.17 -15.85 -2.76
C ALA A 12 -7.98 -14.78 -2.01
N GLY A 13 -9.30 -14.72 -2.22
CA GLY A 13 -10.18 -13.78 -1.53
C GLY A 13 -10.23 -14.01 -0.02
N VAL A 14 -10.34 -15.26 0.43
CA VAL A 14 -10.32 -15.61 1.86
C VAL A 14 -8.98 -15.30 2.49
N ALA A 15 -7.86 -15.67 1.84
CA ALA A 15 -6.52 -15.36 2.31
C ALA A 15 -6.29 -13.85 2.42
N LEU A 16 -6.73 -13.08 1.41
CA LEU A 16 -6.63 -11.63 1.42
C LEU A 16 -7.46 -11.01 2.55
N SER A 17 -8.70 -11.49 2.75
CA SER A 17 -9.60 -11.00 3.79
C SER A 17 -9.02 -11.24 5.19
N LEU A 18 -8.48 -12.43 5.43
CA LEU A 18 -7.82 -12.80 6.69
C LEU A 18 -6.57 -11.94 6.97
N ALA A 19 -5.82 -11.56 5.94
CA ALA A 19 -4.66 -10.68 6.09
C ALA A 19 -5.06 -9.20 6.29
N ALA A 20 -6.05 -8.72 5.53
CA ALA A 20 -6.45 -7.31 5.53
C ALA A 20 -7.33 -6.92 6.74
N ALA A 21 -8.18 -7.83 7.24
CA ALA A 21 -9.05 -7.58 8.39
C ALA A 21 -8.30 -7.13 9.67
N PRO A 22 -7.26 -7.84 10.16
CA PRO A 22 -6.53 -7.42 11.35
C PRO A 22 -5.77 -6.09 11.14
N LEU A 23 -5.23 -5.88 9.93
CA LEU A 23 -4.59 -4.62 9.56
C LEU A 23 -5.58 -3.46 9.62
N GLY A 24 -6.81 -3.64 9.10
CA GLY A 24 -7.88 -2.65 9.18
C GLY A 24 -8.25 -2.29 10.62
N CYS A 25 -8.42 -3.28 11.49
CA CYS A 25 -8.69 -3.05 12.92
C CYS A 25 -7.58 -2.21 13.59
N PHE A 26 -6.31 -2.52 13.29
CA PHE A 26 -5.17 -1.79 13.84
C PHE A 26 -5.11 -0.33 13.33
N VAL A 27 -5.38 -0.13 12.04
CA VAL A 27 -5.42 1.19 11.41
C VAL A 27 -6.50 2.07 12.04
N VAL A 28 -7.69 1.52 12.29
CA VAL A 28 -8.80 2.23 12.97
C VAL A 28 -8.45 2.57 14.41
N TRP A 29 -7.91 1.62 15.18
CA TRP A 29 -7.52 1.85 16.58
C TRP A 29 -6.46 2.94 16.74
N ARG A 30 -5.52 3.07 15.79
CA ARG A 30 -4.52 4.13 15.79
C ARG A 30 -4.98 5.45 15.17
N ARG A 31 -6.26 5.58 14.78
CA ARG A 31 -6.80 6.75 14.07
C ARG A 31 -6.03 7.10 12.78
N MET A 32 -5.44 6.10 12.10
CA MET A 32 -4.65 6.33 10.88
C MET A 32 -5.53 6.22 9.62
N ALA A 33 -6.56 7.07 9.49
CA ALA A 33 -7.57 6.94 8.43
C ALA A 33 -6.99 6.93 7.01
N TYR A 34 -5.89 7.65 6.75
CA TYR A 34 -5.28 7.77 5.43
C TYR A 34 -4.17 6.74 5.14
N PHE A 35 -3.88 5.82 6.08
CA PHE A 35 -2.79 4.86 5.89
C PHE A 35 -3.08 3.90 4.73
N GLY A 36 -4.32 3.42 4.63
CA GLY A 36 -4.76 2.54 3.55
C GLY A 36 -4.62 3.21 2.17
N ASP A 37 -5.08 4.45 2.06
CA ASP A 37 -5.04 5.23 0.80
C ASP A 37 -3.60 5.51 0.36
N ALA A 38 -2.74 5.95 1.28
CA ALA A 38 -1.32 6.14 1.01
C ALA A 38 -0.62 4.83 0.59
N THR A 39 -0.92 3.70 1.24
CA THR A 39 -0.34 2.40 0.84
C THR A 39 -0.83 1.92 -0.52
N ALA A 40 -2.08 2.21 -0.89
CA ALA A 40 -2.61 1.88 -2.21
C ALA A 40 -1.88 2.66 -3.30
N HIS A 41 -1.71 3.98 -3.13
CA HIS A 41 -0.97 4.80 -4.08
C HIS A 41 0.52 4.45 -4.16
N ALA A 42 1.17 4.16 -3.02
CA ALA A 42 2.54 3.66 -2.98
C ALA A 42 2.69 2.35 -3.77
N SER A 43 1.70 1.44 -3.68
CA SER A 43 1.73 0.19 -4.42
C SER A 43 1.62 0.40 -5.93
N ILE A 44 0.79 1.34 -6.39
CA ILE A 44 0.66 1.68 -7.82
C ILE A 44 1.98 2.21 -8.37
N LEU A 45 2.64 3.14 -7.68
CA LEU A 45 3.96 3.63 -8.04
C LEU A 45 4.99 2.49 -8.10
N GLY A 46 4.92 1.56 -7.15
CA GLY A 46 5.82 0.40 -7.06
C GLY A 46 5.66 -0.55 -8.23
N VAL A 47 4.41 -0.79 -8.65
CA VAL A 47 4.09 -1.56 -9.87
C VAL A 47 4.63 -0.84 -11.10
N ALA A 48 4.40 0.47 -11.22
CA ALA A 48 4.85 1.27 -12.37
C ALA A 48 6.38 1.23 -12.53
N LEU A 49 7.14 1.46 -11.45
CA LEU A 49 8.60 1.36 -11.50
C LEU A 49 9.09 -0.05 -11.79
N ALA A 50 8.47 -1.09 -11.20
CA ALA A 50 8.85 -2.47 -11.47
C ALA A 50 8.71 -2.81 -12.96
N LEU A 51 7.59 -2.39 -13.58
CA LEU A 51 7.34 -2.60 -15.00
C LEU A 51 8.32 -1.78 -15.86
N ALA A 52 8.58 -0.52 -15.51
CA ALA A 52 9.50 0.36 -16.26
C ALA A 52 10.93 -0.18 -16.30
N PHE A 53 11.42 -0.74 -15.20
CA PHE A 53 12.77 -1.31 -15.10
C PHE A 53 12.84 -2.82 -15.39
N ALA A 54 11.72 -3.45 -15.76
CA ALA A 54 11.59 -4.90 -15.95
C ALA A 54 12.01 -5.73 -14.72
N LEU A 55 11.79 -5.19 -13.51
CA LEU A 55 11.98 -5.91 -12.25
C LEU A 55 10.73 -6.71 -11.86
N PRO A 56 10.88 -7.71 -10.96
CA PRO A 56 9.74 -8.39 -10.37
C PRO A 56 8.82 -7.39 -9.63
N VAL A 57 7.53 -7.40 -9.96
CA VAL A 57 6.51 -6.49 -9.39
C VAL A 57 6.52 -6.51 -7.86
N PHE A 58 6.70 -7.69 -7.27
CA PHE A 58 6.79 -7.85 -5.82
C PHE A 58 7.92 -7.01 -5.20
N ILE A 59 9.09 -6.93 -5.86
CA ILE A 59 10.24 -6.18 -5.36
C ILE A 59 9.97 -4.68 -5.46
N GLY A 60 9.42 -4.19 -6.58
CA GLY A 60 9.11 -2.77 -6.73
C GLY A 60 8.07 -2.29 -5.73
N VAL A 61 6.98 -3.05 -5.55
CA VAL A 61 5.94 -2.73 -4.55
C VAL A 61 6.53 -2.74 -3.14
N LEU A 62 7.34 -3.75 -2.79
CA LEU A 62 7.97 -3.84 -1.48
C LEU A 62 8.91 -2.66 -1.20
N LEU A 63 9.75 -2.29 -2.18
CA LEU A 63 10.68 -1.17 -2.04
C LEU A 63 9.96 0.15 -1.81
N ILE A 64 8.92 0.44 -2.60
CA ILE A 64 8.16 1.69 -2.44
C ILE A 64 7.35 1.67 -1.15
N ALA A 65 6.72 0.56 -0.78
CA ALA A 65 6.00 0.44 0.49
C ALA A 65 6.92 0.70 1.70
N LEU A 66 8.14 0.13 1.68
CA LEU A 66 9.14 0.37 2.73
C LEU A 66 9.61 1.84 2.74
N ALA A 67 9.90 2.42 1.57
CA ALA A 67 10.28 3.82 1.46
C ALA A 67 9.19 4.76 2.01
N MET A 68 7.93 4.49 1.70
CA MET A 68 6.77 5.24 2.20
C MET A 68 6.62 5.08 3.71
N ALA A 69 6.75 3.87 4.25
CA ALA A 69 6.69 3.61 5.69
C ALA A 69 7.84 4.30 6.46
N LEU A 70 9.06 4.30 5.91
CA LEU A 70 10.21 5.02 6.47
C LEU A 70 9.99 6.53 6.43
N ALA A 71 9.48 7.08 5.33
CA ALA A 71 9.21 8.49 5.22
C ALA A 71 8.12 8.95 6.22
N ILE A 72 7.03 8.18 6.36
CA ILE A 72 5.97 8.45 7.34
C ILE A 72 6.54 8.38 8.76
N SER A 73 7.31 7.34 9.11
CA SER A 73 7.87 7.18 10.46
C SER A 73 8.89 8.26 10.83
N ALA A 74 9.79 8.63 9.91
CA ALA A 74 10.77 9.70 10.12
C ALA A 74 10.10 11.07 10.31
N LEU A 75 8.98 11.30 9.63
CA LEU A 75 8.28 12.58 9.65
C LEU A 75 7.28 12.67 10.82
N GLN A 76 6.71 11.54 11.23
CA GLN A 76 5.94 11.43 12.48
C GLN A 76 6.83 11.67 13.71
N ALA A 77 8.09 11.21 13.69
CA ALA A 77 9.07 11.48 14.75
C ALA A 77 9.43 12.99 14.89
N ARG A 78 9.12 13.81 13.88
CA ARG A 78 9.34 15.27 13.89
C ARG A 78 8.13 16.08 14.39
N GLY A 79 7.07 15.41 14.87
CA GLY A 79 5.90 16.06 15.48
C GLY A 79 4.89 16.65 14.49
N GLN A 80 4.97 16.29 13.20
CA GLN A 80 4.01 16.73 12.18
C GLN A 80 2.74 15.88 12.21
N THR A 81 1.59 16.51 11.96
CA THR A 81 0.27 15.87 11.98
C THR A 81 0.16 14.85 10.84
N LEU A 82 -0.03 13.59 11.22
CA LEU A 82 -0.15 12.40 10.37
C LEU A 82 -1.04 12.61 9.14
N ASP A 83 -2.13 13.36 9.28
CA ASP A 83 -3.12 13.59 8.22
C ASP A 83 -2.59 14.46 7.07
N THR A 84 -1.73 15.44 7.36
CA THR A 84 -1.13 16.30 6.32
C THR A 84 -0.07 15.55 5.52
N LEU A 85 0.67 14.67 6.19
CA LEU A 85 1.73 13.88 5.59
C LEU A 85 1.18 12.79 4.69
N LEU A 86 0.14 12.10 5.13
CA LEU A 86 -0.51 11.07 4.33
C LEU A 86 -1.16 11.67 3.08
N GLY A 87 -1.76 12.86 3.18
CA GLY A 87 -2.35 13.56 2.02
C GLY A 87 -1.32 13.99 0.96
N VAL A 88 -0.20 14.61 1.37
CA VAL A 88 0.85 15.04 0.43
C VAL A 88 1.55 13.84 -0.20
N MET A 89 1.79 12.78 0.57
CA MET A 89 2.42 11.55 0.07
C MET A 89 1.53 10.81 -0.93
N ALA A 90 0.21 10.79 -0.73
CA ALA A 90 -0.74 10.20 -1.67
C ALA A 90 -0.75 10.94 -3.02
N HIS A 91 -0.80 12.28 -3.01
CA HIS A 91 -0.81 13.06 -4.25
C HIS A 91 0.55 13.03 -4.99
N SER A 92 1.65 13.03 -4.25
CA SER A 92 2.99 12.96 -4.84
C SER A 92 3.30 11.59 -5.45
N THR A 93 2.87 10.49 -4.82
CA THR A 93 2.98 9.15 -5.41
C THR A 93 2.11 8.97 -6.65
N LEU A 94 0.89 9.54 -6.67
CA LEU A 94 0.04 9.53 -7.86
C LEU A 94 0.65 10.34 -9.00
N ALA A 95 1.18 11.54 -8.72
CA ALA A 95 1.83 12.37 -9.73
C ALA A 95 3.09 11.70 -10.34
N LEU A 96 3.88 11.02 -9.52
CA LEU A 96 5.08 10.30 -9.97
C LEU A 96 4.76 8.98 -10.68
N GLY A 97 3.62 8.34 -10.38
CA GLY A 97 3.25 7.04 -10.95
C GLY A 97 2.48 7.13 -12.27
N LEU A 98 1.95 8.31 -12.60
CA LEU A 98 1.16 8.57 -13.81
C LEU A 98 2.00 9.22 -14.92
N VAL A 99 3.12 9.86 -14.57
CA VAL A 99 4.16 10.30 -15.52
C VAL A 99 4.97 9.10 -15.99
#